data_AF-A0A256XRC4-F1
#
_entry.id   AF-A0A256XRC4-F1
#
_cell.length_a   1.000
_cell.length_b   1.000
_cell.length_c   1.000
_cell.angle_alpha   90.00
_cell.angle_beta   90.00
_cell.angle_gamma   90.00
#
_symmetry.space_group_name_H-M   'P 1'
#
loop_
_entity.id
_entity.type
_entity.pdbx_description
1 polymer ?
#
loop_
_entity_poly.entity_id
_entity_poly.type
_entity_poly.pdbx_seq_one_letter_code
_entity_poly.pdbx_strand_id
1 'polypeptide(L)'
;MNKKIVAIKNVDEKLYRKFKALAALKGLSLGEAFNQALSLWINMSERVKVIEYLAVEEEAEANRRVYRELEDSLLKNYKDKYIAIAKGKFLGVFESRDEALDAVKRLKPRHAIITKVEPKKPRVIELGMSLFEVVR
;
A
#
# COMPACT_ATOMS: atom_id res chain seq x y z
N MET A 1 -1.99 19.42 1.60
CA MET A 1 -2.47 18.22 0.87
C MET A 1 -1.76 18.14 -0.47
N ASN A 2 -1.22 16.98 -0.83
CA ASN A 2 -0.58 16.78 -2.13
C ASN A 2 -1.67 16.77 -3.22
N LYS A 3 -1.58 17.64 -4.24
CA LYS A 3 -2.57 17.72 -5.32
C LYS A 3 -2.14 16.79 -6.46
N LYS A 4 -3.05 15.92 -6.92
CA LYS A 4 -2.83 15.01 -8.05
C LYS A 4 -3.73 15.38 -9.21
N ILE A 5 -3.17 15.43 -10.43
CA ILE A 5 -3.95 15.59 -11.66
C ILE A 5 -4.51 14.22 -12.06
N VAL A 6 -5.82 14.15 -12.30
CA VAL A 6 -6.53 12.92 -12.67
C VAL A 6 -7.34 13.17 -13.94
N ALA A 7 -7.18 12.32 -14.94
CA ALA A 7 -8.00 12.31 -16.15
C ALA A 7 -8.91 11.07 -16.16
N ILE A 8 -10.20 11.26 -16.38
CA ILE A 8 -11.22 10.19 -16.35
C ILE A 8 -11.80 10.06 -17.75
N LYS A 9 -11.73 8.86 -18.32
CA LYS A 9 -12.31 8.54 -19.63
C LYS A 9 -13.74 8.01 -19.46
N ASN A 10 -14.52 8.09 -20.54
CA ASN A 10 -15.87 7.52 -20.63
C ASN A 10 -16.88 8.09 -19.61
N VAL A 11 -16.78 9.38 -19.30
CA VAL A 11 -17.78 10.07 -18.47
C VAL A 11 -19.00 10.41 -19.34
N ASP A 12 -20.21 10.12 -18.85
CA ASP A 12 -21.44 10.54 -19.51
C ASP A 12 -21.49 12.08 -19.63
N GLU A 13 -21.59 12.58 -20.87
CA GLU A 13 -21.48 14.00 -21.16
C GLU A 13 -22.62 14.82 -20.52
N LYS A 14 -23.85 14.29 -20.54
CA LYS A 14 -25.02 14.99 -19.99
C LYS A 14 -24.91 15.10 -18.47
N LEU A 15 -24.47 14.03 -17.80
CA LEU A 15 -24.20 14.00 -16.37
C LEU A 15 -23.08 14.98 -16.00
N TYR A 16 -21.97 14.98 -16.74
CA TYR A 16 -20.85 15.88 -16.49
C TYR A 16 -21.25 17.35 -16.62
N ARG A 17 -22.07 17.71 -17.63
CA ARG A 17 -22.60 19.07 -17.78
C ARG A 17 -23.43 19.51 -16.59
N LYS A 18 -24.35 18.65 -16.11
CA LYS A 18 -25.17 18.92 -14.92
C LYS A 18 -24.31 19.09 -13.67
N PHE A 19 -23.33 18.20 -13.47
CA PHE A 19 -22.39 18.25 -12.37
C PHE A 19 -21.58 19.55 -12.36
N LYS A 20 -21.04 19.96 -13.52
CA LYS A 20 -20.30 21.22 -13.68
C LYS A 20 -21.18 22.43 -13.36
N ALA A 21 -22.41 22.46 -13.86
CA ALA A 21 -23.35 23.55 -13.57
C ALA A 21 -23.66 23.65 -12.06
N LEU A 22 -23.92 22.50 -11.41
CA LEU A 22 -24.17 22.45 -9.98
C LEU A 22 -22.95 22.91 -9.15
N ALA A 23 -21.75 22.52 -9.54
CA ALA A 23 -20.51 22.96 -8.89
C ALA A 23 -20.36 24.48 -8.97
N ALA A 24 -20.59 25.06 -10.16
CA ALA A 24 -20.53 26.51 -10.36
C ALA A 24 -21.58 27.25 -9.53
N LEU A 25 -22.83 26.77 -9.49
CA LEU A 25 -23.90 27.36 -8.67
C LEU A 25 -23.59 27.33 -7.17
N LYS A 26 -22.81 26.33 -6.72
CA LYS A 26 -22.36 26.20 -5.33
C LYS A 26 -21.06 26.96 -5.03
N GLY A 27 -20.49 27.66 -6.00
CA GLY A 27 -19.20 28.36 -5.84
C GLY A 27 -18.01 27.42 -5.63
N LEU A 28 -18.11 26.17 -6.09
CA LEU A 28 -17.06 25.15 -5.95
C LEU A 28 -16.27 24.99 -7.24
N SER A 29 -14.97 24.76 -7.12
CA SER A 29 -14.19 24.21 -8.24
C SER A 29 -14.67 22.81 -8.59
N LEU A 30 -14.45 22.39 -9.85
CA LEU A 30 -14.75 21.03 -10.29
C LEU A 30 -14.04 19.98 -9.42
N GLY A 31 -12.81 20.27 -8.97
CA GLY A 31 -12.06 19.38 -8.09
C GLY A 31 -12.71 19.23 -6.70
N GLU A 32 -13.18 20.32 -6.10
CA GLU A 32 -13.87 20.28 -4.79
C GLU A 32 -15.20 19.53 -4.88
N ALA A 33 -16.02 19.84 -5.89
CA ALA A 33 -17.26 19.12 -6.12
C ALA A 33 -17.00 17.62 -6.38
N PHE A 34 -15.91 17.29 -7.08
CA PHE A 34 -15.57 15.91 -7.41
C PHE A 34 -15.11 15.15 -6.16
N ASN A 35 -14.31 15.77 -5.31
CA ASN A 35 -13.94 15.20 -4.01
C ASN A 35 -15.15 14.96 -3.11
N GLN A 36 -16.13 15.88 -3.09
CA GLN A 36 -17.38 15.67 -2.35
C GLN A 36 -18.18 14.49 -2.91
N ALA A 37 -18.30 14.37 -4.23
CA ALA A 37 -18.99 13.25 -4.87
C ALA A 37 -18.30 11.90 -4.59
N LEU A 38 -16.97 11.86 -4.64
CA LEU A 38 -16.18 10.67 -4.27
C LEU A 38 -16.42 10.27 -2.81
N SER A 39 -16.39 11.24 -1.89
CA SER A 39 -16.63 11.00 -0.46
C SER A 39 -18.03 10.44 -0.22
N LEU A 40 -19.06 11.05 -0.81
CA LEU A 40 -20.44 10.55 -0.74
C LEU A 40 -20.57 9.15 -1.32
N TRP A 41 -19.97 8.90 -2.50
CA TRP A 41 -20.00 7.58 -3.13
C TRP A 41 -19.36 6.49 -2.25
N ILE A 42 -18.19 6.77 -1.68
CA ILE A 42 -17.51 5.83 -0.77
C ILE A 42 -18.37 5.56 0.46
N ASN A 43 -18.88 6.61 1.12
CA ASN A 43 -19.68 6.48 2.33
C ASN A 43 -21.01 5.75 2.08
N MET A 44 -21.66 6.01 0.94
CA MET A 44 -22.90 5.33 0.54
C MET A 44 -22.66 3.89 0.09
N SER A 45 -21.44 3.54 -0.34
CA SER A 45 -21.18 2.23 -0.92
C SER A 45 -21.16 1.07 0.08
N GLU A 46 -21.29 1.32 1.40
CA GLU A 46 -21.31 0.31 2.49
C GLU A 46 -20.25 -0.81 2.38
N ARG A 47 -19.17 -0.61 1.62
CA ARG A 47 -18.10 -1.60 1.51
C ARG A 47 -17.09 -1.31 2.60
N VAL A 48 -17.40 -1.78 3.80
CA VAL A 48 -16.44 -2.06 4.88
C VAL A 48 -15.14 -2.65 4.29
N LYS A 49 -15.26 -3.51 3.28
CA LYS A 49 -14.15 -4.12 2.52
C LYS A 49 -13.21 -3.13 1.81
N VAL A 50 -13.69 -2.00 1.28
CA VAL A 50 -12.83 -1.03 0.58
C VAL A 50 -12.01 -0.23 1.57
N ILE A 51 -12.63 0.21 2.68
CA ILE A 51 -11.94 0.93 3.75
C ILE A 51 -10.93 0.01 4.46
N GLU A 52 -11.31 -1.24 4.72
CA GLU A 52 -10.40 -2.26 5.26
C GLU A 52 -9.25 -2.54 4.30
N TYR A 53 -9.52 -2.70 3.00
CA TYR A 53 -8.48 -2.91 1.99
C TYR A 53 -7.50 -1.73 1.92
N LEU A 54 -8.00 -0.50 1.88
CA LEU A 54 -7.16 0.70 1.86
C LEU A 54 -6.27 0.78 3.10
N ALA A 55 -6.82 0.44 4.26
CA ALA A 55 -6.05 0.49 5.49
C ALA A 55 -5.07 -0.69 5.65
N VAL A 56 -5.34 -1.85 5.03
CA VAL A 56 -4.36 -2.93 4.85
C VAL A 56 -3.21 -2.44 3.95
N GLU A 57 -3.52 -1.76 2.84
CA GLU A 57 -2.49 -1.20 1.94
C GLU A 57 -1.64 -0.12 2.59
N GLU A 58 -2.24 0.80 3.36
CA GLU A 58 -1.49 1.81 4.11
C GLU A 58 -0.52 1.16 5.12
N GLU A 59 -0.99 0.18 5.91
CA GLU A 59 -0.12 -0.53 6.84
C GLU A 59 0.96 -1.34 6.09
N ALA A 60 0.63 -1.91 4.93
CA ALA A 60 1.59 -2.60 4.09
C ALA A 60 2.66 -1.66 3.55
N GLU A 61 2.29 -0.48 3.08
CA GLU A 61 3.24 0.53 2.61
C GLU A 61 4.15 1.03 3.74
N ALA A 62 3.60 1.25 4.93
CA ALA A 62 4.39 1.60 6.11
C ALA A 62 5.42 0.50 6.46
N ASN A 63 5.00 -0.78 6.49
CA ASN A 63 5.91 -1.89 6.77
C ASN A 63 6.97 -2.04 5.67
N ARG A 64 6.60 -1.91 4.39
CA ARG A 64 7.53 -1.99 3.25
C ARG A 64 8.56 -0.86 3.28
N ARG A 65 8.20 0.32 3.76
CA ARG A 65 9.13 1.45 3.95
C ARG A 65 10.21 1.08 4.96
N VAL A 66 9.82 0.65 6.16
CA VAL A 66 10.76 0.21 7.21
C VAL A 66 11.66 -0.91 6.71
N TYR A 67 11.10 -1.89 5.99
CA TYR A 67 11.89 -2.98 5.43
C TYR A 67 12.98 -2.46 4.47
N ARG A 68 12.64 -1.56 3.53
CA ARG A 68 13.61 -0.98 2.58
C ARG A 68 14.70 -0.16 3.27
N GLU A 69 14.34 0.58 4.32
CA GLU A 69 15.31 1.38 5.10
C GLU A 69 16.31 0.50 5.86
N LEU A 70 15.88 -0.69 6.28
CA LEU A 70 16.70 -1.61 7.07
C LEU A 70 17.39 -2.70 6.25
N GLU A 71 16.99 -2.94 5.00
CA GLU A 71 17.43 -4.06 4.15
C GLU A 71 18.95 -4.25 4.13
N ASP A 72 19.70 -3.17 3.87
CA ASP A 72 21.17 -3.20 3.83
C ASP A 72 21.80 -3.56 5.19
N SER A 73 21.21 -3.08 6.29
CA SER A 73 21.70 -3.35 7.64
C SER A 73 21.36 -4.76 8.12
N LEU A 74 20.22 -5.28 7.68
CA LEU A 74 19.72 -6.61 8.06
C LEU A 74 20.60 -7.70 7.45
N LEU A 75 20.89 -7.58 6.15
CA LEU A 75 21.74 -8.53 5.43
C LEU A 75 23.15 -8.64 6.02
N LYS A 76 23.69 -7.55 6.57
CA LYS A 76 25.04 -7.52 7.18
C LYS A 76 25.06 -8.17 8.57
N ASN A 77 24.05 -7.92 9.39
CA ASN A 77 24.12 -8.21 10.82
C ASN A 77 23.31 -9.43 11.28
N TYR A 78 22.31 -9.86 10.51
CA TYR A 78 21.31 -10.82 10.98
C TYR A 78 21.05 -11.96 10.00
N LYS A 79 22.08 -12.36 9.24
CA LYS A 79 21.99 -13.47 8.28
C LYS A 79 21.41 -14.73 8.95
N ASP A 80 20.54 -15.40 8.21
CA ASP A 80 19.82 -16.62 8.60
C ASP A 80 18.79 -16.48 9.73
N LYS A 81 18.62 -15.28 10.30
CA LYS A 81 17.59 -15.00 11.30
C LYS A 81 16.28 -14.55 10.66
N TYR A 82 15.20 -14.58 11.43
CA TYR A 82 13.91 -14.03 11.05
C TYR A 82 13.76 -12.61 11.55
N ILE A 83 13.07 -11.77 10.78
CA ILE A 83 12.67 -10.44 11.23
C ILE A 83 11.17 -10.29 11.18
N ALA A 84 10.64 -9.39 12.01
CA ALA A 84 9.24 -9.01 11.94
C ALA A 84 9.08 -7.49 11.89
N ILE A 85 8.21 -7.04 10.99
CA ILE A 85 7.81 -5.63 10.86
C ILE A 85 6.28 -5.59 10.81
N ALA A 86 5.68 -4.78 11.68
CA ALA A 86 4.24 -4.55 11.71
C ALA A 86 3.92 -3.13 12.18
N LYS A 87 2.76 -2.58 11.80
CA LYS A 87 2.34 -1.21 12.16
C LYS A 87 3.42 -0.14 11.90
N GLY A 88 4.17 -0.30 10.81
CA GLY A 88 5.26 0.61 10.45
C GLY A 88 6.45 0.60 11.42
N LYS A 89 6.69 -0.49 12.15
CA LYS A 89 7.80 -0.61 13.11
C LYS A 89 8.54 -1.93 12.95
N PHE A 90 9.86 -1.88 13.13
CA PHE A 90 10.70 -3.06 13.30
C PHE A 90 10.49 -3.64 14.70
N LEU A 91 10.01 -4.88 14.78
CA LEU A 91 9.68 -5.53 16.05
C LEU A 91 10.87 -6.26 16.65
N GLY A 92 11.84 -6.65 15.83
CA GLY A 92 13.04 -7.34 16.27
C GLY A 92 13.53 -8.39 15.28
N VAL A 93 14.56 -9.10 15.75
CA VAL A 93 15.19 -10.25 15.11
C VAL A 93 14.90 -11.47 15.97
N PHE A 94 14.58 -12.59 15.33
CA PHE A 94 14.11 -13.82 15.96
C PHE A 94 14.86 -15.01 15.40
N GLU A 95 15.04 -16.05 16.22
CA GLU A 95 15.76 -17.26 15.79
C GLU A 95 14.85 -18.18 14.95
N SER A 96 13.53 -18.06 15.12
CA SER A 96 12.56 -18.87 14.39
C SER A 96 11.41 -18.05 13.81
N ARG A 97 10.76 -18.61 12.78
CA ARG A 97 9.57 -18.03 12.17
C ARG A 97 8.41 -17.94 13.18
N ASP A 98 8.28 -18.94 14.05
CA ASP A 98 7.18 -19.02 15.01
C ASP A 98 7.29 -17.93 16.09
N GLU A 99 8.50 -17.68 16.57
CA GLU A 99 8.77 -16.58 17.51
C GLU A 99 8.43 -15.21 16.90
N ALA A 100 8.82 -14.99 15.64
CA ALA A 100 8.46 -13.79 14.88
C ALA A 100 6.94 -13.67 14.68
N LEU A 101 6.25 -14.78 14.40
CA LEU A 101 4.79 -14.83 14.27
C LEU A 101 4.09 -14.48 15.56
N ASP A 102 4.56 -14.99 16.70
CA ASP A 102 3.96 -14.72 18.00
C ASP A 102 4.13 -13.26 18.42
N ALA A 103 5.28 -12.65 18.13
CA ALA A 103 5.49 -11.21 18.31
C ALA A 103 4.49 -10.38 17.49
N VAL A 104 4.26 -10.75 16.23
CA VAL A 104 3.30 -10.08 15.34
C VAL A 104 1.86 -10.27 15.80
N LYS A 105 1.45 -11.50 16.16
CA LYS A 105 0.07 -11.82 16.57
C LYS A 105 -0.41 -10.98 17.76
N ARG A 106 0.48 -10.72 18.73
CA ARG A 106 0.17 -9.90 19.92
C ARG A 106 -0.30 -8.48 19.56
N LEU A 107 0.17 -7.95 18.43
CA LEU A 107 -0.15 -6.60 17.96
C LEU A 107 -1.46 -6.54 17.15
N LYS A 108 -2.00 -7.69 16.71
CA LYS A 108 -3.16 -7.80 15.82
C LYS A 108 -3.09 -6.80 14.63
N PRO A 109 -2.01 -6.80 13.83
CA PRO A 109 -1.89 -5.89 12.70
C PRO A 109 -2.81 -6.31 11.55
N ARG A 110 -3.13 -5.37 10.65
CA ARG A 110 -3.83 -5.68 9.40
C ARG A 110 -2.87 -6.26 8.35
N HIS A 111 -1.59 -5.90 8.44
CA HIS A 111 -0.52 -6.43 7.60
C HIS A 111 0.80 -6.49 8.37
N ALA A 112 1.61 -7.52 8.10
CA ALA A 112 2.95 -7.68 8.68
C ALA A 112 3.91 -8.31 7.67
N ILE A 113 5.19 -7.99 7.79
CA ILE A 113 6.27 -8.64 7.03
C ILE A 113 7.03 -9.54 8.00
N ILE A 114 7.09 -10.84 7.69
CA ILE A 114 7.94 -11.81 8.37
C ILE A 114 8.78 -12.48 7.30
N THR A 115 10.09 -12.30 7.36
CA THR A 115 11.01 -12.89 6.38
C THR A 115 12.29 -13.36 7.03
N LYS A 116 12.87 -14.41 6.45
CA LYS A 116 14.24 -14.81 6.76
C LYS A 116 15.19 -13.82 6.09
N VAL A 117 16.22 -13.42 6.81
CA VAL A 117 17.27 -12.54 6.29
C VAL A 117 18.27 -13.40 5.54
N GLU A 118 18.11 -13.45 4.22
CA GLU A 118 19.02 -14.12 3.33
C GLU A 118 19.20 -13.29 2.06
N PRO A 119 20.39 -13.34 1.42
CA PRO A 119 20.57 -12.68 0.14
C PRO A 119 19.54 -13.23 -0.84
N LYS A 120 18.73 -12.34 -1.42
CA LYS A 120 17.72 -12.71 -2.41
C LYS A 120 18.43 -13.39 -3.57
N LYS A 121 18.05 -14.63 -3.86
CA LYS A 121 18.49 -15.30 -5.08
C LYS A 121 17.91 -14.52 -6.28
N PRO A 122 18.71 -14.22 -7.31
CA PRO A 122 18.20 -13.56 -8.50
C PRO A 122 17.06 -14.42 -9.05
N ARG A 123 15.89 -13.79 -9.24
CA ARG A 123 14.79 -14.42 -9.97
C ARG A 123 14.97 -14.07 -11.43
N VAL A 124 15.24 -15.09 -12.23
CA VAL A 124 15.18 -14.98 -13.68
C VAL A 124 13.71 -14.84 -14.07
N ILE A 125 13.35 -13.72 -14.70
CA ILE A 125 12.01 -13.52 -15.26
C ILE A 125 12.16 -13.69 -16.78
N GLU A 126 11.69 -14.82 -17.32
CA GLU A 126 11.61 -15.00 -18.77
C GLU A 126 10.38 -14.26 -19.31
N LEU A 127 10.62 -13.20 -20.09
CA LEU A 127 9.60 -12.51 -20.87
C LEU A 127 9.73 -12.90 -22.34
N GLY A 128 9.42 -14.16 -22.65
CA GLY A 128 9.29 -14.71 -24.01
C GLY A 128 10.57 -14.81 -24.84
N MET A 129 11.35 -13.72 -25.01
CA MET A 129 12.56 -13.66 -25.85
C MET A 129 13.73 -12.88 -25.22
N SER A 130 13.73 -12.62 -23.91
CA SER A 130 14.89 -12.02 -23.24
C SER A 130 15.04 -12.51 -21.81
N LEU A 131 16.28 -12.88 -21.46
CA LEU A 131 16.75 -13.22 -20.13
C LEU A 131 17.25 -11.93 -19.45
N PHE A 132 16.57 -11.51 -18.38
CA PHE A 132 17.08 -10.47 -17.50
C PHE A 132 17.25 -11.02 -16.09
N GLU A 133 18.45 -10.83 -15.53
CA GLU A 133 18.68 -11.01 -14.11
C GLU A 133 18.32 -9.70 -13.40
N VAL A 134 17.24 -9.73 -12.62
CA VAL A 134 16.89 -8.62 -11.74
C VAL A 134 17.38 -8.96 -10.34
N VAL A 135 18.47 -8.32 -9.94
CA VAL A 135 18.90 -8.30 -8.53
C VAL A 135 18.05 -7.25 -7.82
N ARG A 136 17.30 -7.66 -6.80
CA ARG A 136 16.38 -6.82 -6.03
C ARG A 136 16.62 -6.99 -4.56
#